data_AF-A0A7J7QQH6-F1
#
_entry.id   AF-A0A7J7QQH6-F1
#
_cell.length_a   1.000
_cell.length_b   1.000
_cell.length_c   1.000
_cell.angle_alpha   90.00
_cell.angle_beta   90.00
_cell.angle_gamma   90.00
#
_symmetry.space_group_name_H-M   'P 1'
#
loop_
_entity.id
_entity.type
_entity.pdbx_description
1 polymer ?
#
loop_
_entity_poly.entity_id
_entity_poly.type
_entity_poly.pdbx_seq_one_letter_code
_entity_poly.pdbx_strand_id
1 'polypeptide(L)'
;MNTLEAQRVLAVLDDAVDSLRLVSFITSEVVAAADQLGGVLGQDVADSLQQHAAELVDLQPDFQPHQLLPTSSSLLRVLKKSPGIDEALTSLQCDRSSGMMQLLTYFEQHRAQLQQRLARSVEEDATERDTFAALAERRERAAAEKLQLEHKLKLQRLEMAKQMGALQAAHDAATAELQELRRSAAAGQAATYGEAAAVKAADEAAYAAEHAELAKQLEAMHLELVALRSGNREAAAAARKARKRAQQDCEAAIGEFDAEMYARHREHEHAATAYNELQEQIKTQTAEADALRAERLAHEEALRSAAEAKKRAELRRLRLEAAAYAIQNAWKVWRKKKAAEAKKAAGKGKGGKGAAGKAAGKGKK
;
A
#
# COMPACT_ATOMS: atom_id res chain seq x y z
N MET A 1 -89.36 66.69 33.15
CA MET A 1 -90.36 67.78 33.26
C MET A 1 -91.74 67.16 33.32
N ASN A 2 -92.40 67.17 34.48
CA ASN A 2 -93.77 66.67 34.60
C ASN A 2 -94.73 67.73 34.09
N THR A 3 -95.12 67.66 32.82
CA THR A 3 -96.18 68.52 32.30
C THR A 3 -97.46 68.22 33.09
N LEU A 4 -98.20 69.26 33.49
CA LEU A 4 -99.49 69.11 34.17
C LEU A 4 -100.44 68.19 33.37
N GLU A 5 -100.29 68.18 32.05
CA GLU A 5 -100.99 67.29 31.14
C GLU A 5 -100.59 65.82 31.31
N ALA A 6 -99.29 65.50 31.44
CA ALA A 6 -98.83 64.14 31.72
C ALA A 6 -99.38 63.61 33.06
N GLN A 7 -99.42 64.46 34.08
CA GLN A 7 -100.00 64.10 35.38
C GLN A 7 -101.51 63.88 35.30
N ARG A 8 -102.23 64.69 34.52
CA ARG A 8 -103.67 64.50 34.26
C ARG A 8 -103.94 63.19 33.52
N VAL A 9 -103.16 62.86 32.50
CA VAL A 9 -103.31 61.62 31.73
C VAL A 9 -103.04 60.39 32.59
N LEU A 10 -101.99 60.41 33.43
CA LEU A 10 -101.73 59.32 34.37
C LEU A 10 -102.84 59.21 35.43
N ALA A 11 -103.33 60.33 35.98
CA ALA A 11 -104.41 60.31 36.96
C ALA A 11 -105.71 59.69 36.40
N VAL A 12 -106.05 59.97 35.13
CA VAL A 12 -107.21 59.35 34.46
C VAL A 12 -107.00 57.84 34.28
N LEU A 13 -105.79 57.42 33.93
CA LEU A 13 -105.48 56.01 33.74
C LEU A 13 -105.48 55.25 35.08
N ASP A 14 -105.02 55.88 36.15
CA ASP A 14 -105.05 55.35 37.51
C ASP A 14 -106.49 55.14 37.97
N ASP A 15 -107.35 56.15 37.77
CA ASP A 15 -108.77 56.05 38.07
C ASP A 15 -109.48 54.97 37.23
N ALA A 16 -109.06 54.77 35.98
CA ALA A 16 -109.57 53.68 35.14
C ALA A 16 -109.13 52.29 35.63
N VAL A 17 -107.86 52.13 36.03
CA VAL A 17 -107.34 50.89 36.61
C VAL A 17 -108.06 50.56 37.91
N ASP A 18 -108.24 51.53 38.79
CA ASP A 18 -108.94 51.32 40.07
C ASP A 18 -110.42 51.01 39.87
N SER A 19 -111.07 51.63 38.86
CA SER A 19 -112.44 51.26 38.45
C SER A 19 -112.51 49.81 37.95
N LEU A 20 -111.57 49.40 37.09
CA LEU A 20 -111.52 48.02 36.59
C LEU A 20 -111.25 47.01 37.71
N ARG A 21 -110.42 47.37 38.70
CA ARG A 21 -110.14 46.53 39.87
C ARG A 21 -111.41 46.31 40.68
N LEU A 22 -112.16 47.37 40.96
CA LEU A 22 -113.45 47.30 41.64
C LEU A 22 -114.47 46.41 40.90
N VAL A 23 -114.63 46.62 39.58
CA VAL A 23 -115.54 45.80 38.77
C VAL A 23 -115.09 44.34 38.70
N SER A 24 -113.78 44.07 38.79
CA SER A 24 -113.26 42.70 38.72
C SER A 24 -113.78 41.77 39.81
N PHE A 25 -114.19 42.32 40.94
CA PHE A 25 -114.80 41.57 42.04
C PHE A 25 -116.30 41.29 41.83
N ILE A 26 -116.94 41.94 40.86
CA ILE A 26 -118.35 41.74 40.53
C ILE A 26 -118.45 40.52 39.60
N THR A 27 -118.40 39.33 40.20
CA THR A 27 -118.60 38.07 39.49
C THR A 27 -120.09 37.73 39.43
N SER A 28 -120.47 36.79 38.56
CA SER A 28 -121.85 36.29 38.50
C SER A 28 -122.33 35.72 39.83
N GLU A 29 -121.41 35.20 40.65
CA GLU A 29 -121.68 34.68 41.99
C GLU A 29 -122.02 35.80 42.99
N VAL A 30 -121.25 36.91 42.96
CA VAL A 30 -121.51 38.09 43.79
C VAL A 30 -122.84 38.74 43.43
N VAL A 31 -123.15 38.80 42.14
CA VAL A 31 -124.43 39.32 41.64
C VAL A 31 -125.61 38.43 42.07
N ALA A 32 -125.45 37.10 42.01
CA ALA A 32 -126.48 36.15 42.45
C ALA A 32 -126.68 36.13 43.98
N ALA A 33 -125.66 36.49 44.76
CA ALA A 33 -125.68 36.53 46.21
C ALA A 33 -125.97 37.94 46.79
N ALA A 34 -126.33 38.93 45.95
CA ALA A 34 -126.47 40.33 46.35
C ALA A 34 -127.35 40.53 47.61
N ASP A 35 -128.48 39.82 47.71
CA ASP A 35 -129.42 39.88 48.85
C ASP A 35 -128.78 39.49 50.19
N GLN A 36 -127.84 38.56 50.16
CA GLN A 36 -127.16 38.03 51.36
C GLN A 36 -125.94 38.88 51.73
N LEU A 37 -125.45 39.69 50.79
CA LEU A 37 -124.25 40.50 50.94
C LEU A 37 -124.53 41.90 51.48
N GLY A 38 -125.80 42.30 51.68
CA GLY A 38 -126.16 43.62 52.24
C GLY A 38 -125.54 43.92 53.60
N GLY A 39 -125.31 42.89 54.44
CA GLY A 39 -124.63 43.05 55.73
C GLY A 39 -123.11 43.24 55.64
N VAL A 40 -122.49 42.90 54.51
CA VAL A 40 -121.03 42.93 54.30
C VAL A 40 -120.61 44.08 53.38
N LEU A 41 -121.36 44.31 52.30
CA LEU A 41 -121.09 45.36 51.32
C LEU A 41 -121.87 46.66 51.58
N GLY A 42 -122.85 46.63 52.50
CA GLY A 42 -123.80 47.71 52.74
C GLY A 42 -125.06 47.57 51.88
N GLN A 43 -126.20 47.98 52.43
CA GLN A 43 -127.50 47.83 51.77
C GLN A 43 -127.54 48.56 50.43
N ASP A 44 -126.97 49.76 50.34
CA ASP A 44 -126.94 50.56 49.11
C ASP A 44 -126.20 49.86 47.96
N VAL A 45 -125.14 49.10 48.28
CA VAL A 45 -124.37 48.33 47.29
C VAL A 45 -125.12 47.06 46.89
N ALA A 46 -125.74 46.36 47.84
CA ALA A 46 -126.57 45.19 47.58
C ALA A 46 -127.78 45.53 46.70
N ASP A 47 -128.49 46.62 46.99
CA ASP A 47 -129.60 47.13 46.20
C ASP A 47 -129.13 47.50 44.77
N SER A 48 -127.96 48.15 44.65
CA SER A 48 -127.38 48.48 43.34
C SER A 48 -126.91 47.25 42.56
N LEU A 49 -126.44 46.19 43.23
CA LEU A 49 -126.08 44.91 42.61
C LEU A 49 -127.33 44.15 42.14
N GLN A 50 -128.41 44.14 42.94
CA GLN A 50 -129.69 43.57 42.55
C GLN A 50 -130.29 44.30 41.35
N GLN A 51 -130.23 45.63 41.35
CA GLN A 51 -130.68 46.43 40.22
C GLN A 51 -129.85 46.11 38.96
N HIS A 52 -128.52 46.02 39.09
CA HIS A 52 -127.66 45.62 37.98
C HIS A 52 -127.98 44.19 37.50
N ALA A 53 -128.30 43.26 38.39
CA ALA A 53 -128.71 41.89 38.08
C ALA A 53 -130.04 41.85 37.31
N ALA A 54 -131.05 42.59 37.76
CA ALA A 54 -132.35 42.67 37.11
C ALA A 54 -132.23 43.27 35.70
N GLU A 55 -131.46 44.35 35.57
CA GLU A 55 -131.16 44.98 34.29
C GLU A 55 -130.33 44.07 33.37
N LEU A 56 -129.47 43.18 33.93
CA LEU A 56 -128.74 42.15 33.18
C LEU A 56 -129.64 41.03 32.65
N VAL A 57 -130.67 40.63 33.40
CA VAL A 57 -131.62 39.58 33.01
C VAL A 57 -132.60 40.07 31.93
N ASP A 58 -132.96 41.36 31.96
CA ASP A 58 -133.82 41.99 30.96
C ASP A 58 -133.13 42.22 29.60
N LEU A 59 -131.80 42.08 29.53
CA LEU A 59 -131.04 42.20 28.29
C LEU A 59 -131.15 40.90 27.46
N GLN A 60 -132.01 40.96 26.43
CA GLN A 60 -132.21 39.94 25.39
C GLN A 60 -130.93 39.58 24.58
N PRO A 61 -130.90 38.48 23.80
CA PRO A 61 -129.69 37.94 23.16
C PRO A 61 -128.98 38.87 22.14
N ASP A 62 -129.60 39.96 21.68
CA ASP A 62 -128.97 40.99 20.85
C ASP A 62 -128.30 42.09 21.71
N PHE A 63 -127.49 41.65 22.66
CA PHE A 63 -126.83 42.49 23.64
C PHE A 63 -125.79 43.43 23.00
N GLN A 64 -125.91 44.74 23.23
CA GLN A 64 -124.90 45.73 22.82
C GLN A 64 -124.11 46.25 24.03
N PRO A 65 -122.76 46.29 23.99
CA PRO A 65 -121.92 46.60 25.15
C PRO A 65 -122.16 48.01 25.75
N HIS A 66 -122.64 48.97 24.95
CA HIS A 66 -122.95 50.31 25.43
C HIS A 66 -124.20 50.38 26.32
N GLN A 67 -125.07 49.37 26.28
CA GLN A 67 -126.28 49.29 27.11
C GLN A 67 -125.96 48.90 28.56
N LEU A 68 -124.79 48.28 28.83
CA LEU A 68 -124.29 48.05 30.19
C LEU A 68 -123.57 49.24 30.80
N LEU A 69 -123.19 50.24 30.00
CA LEU A 69 -122.42 51.37 30.51
C LEU A 69 -123.17 52.18 31.58
N PRO A 70 -124.46 52.53 31.42
CA PRO A 70 -125.17 53.30 32.46
C PRO A 70 -125.30 52.52 33.76
N THR A 71 -125.57 51.21 33.67
CA THR A 71 -125.84 50.32 34.79
C THR A 71 -124.54 50.01 35.55
N SER A 72 -123.48 49.63 34.82
CA SER A 72 -122.13 49.44 35.38
C SER A 72 -121.51 50.74 35.92
N SER A 73 -121.77 51.90 35.29
CA SER A 73 -121.29 53.21 35.78
C SER A 73 -122.04 53.66 37.03
N SER A 74 -123.33 53.37 37.13
CA SER A 74 -124.12 53.63 38.34
C SER A 74 -123.61 52.78 39.50
N LEU A 75 -123.43 51.47 39.26
CA LEU A 75 -122.86 50.53 40.22
C LEU A 75 -121.44 50.94 40.64
N LEU A 76 -120.56 51.26 39.70
CA LEU A 76 -119.22 51.78 39.97
C LEU A 76 -119.23 53.05 40.82
N ARG A 77 -120.18 53.95 40.59
CA ARG A 77 -120.32 55.19 41.37
C ARG A 77 -120.76 54.90 42.80
N VAL A 78 -121.64 53.92 43.01
CA VAL A 78 -122.07 53.47 44.35
C VAL A 78 -120.92 52.77 45.07
N LEU A 79 -120.19 51.89 44.38
CA LEU A 79 -119.00 51.21 44.90
C LEU A 79 -117.94 52.24 45.32
N LYS A 80 -117.54 53.16 44.45
CA LYS A 80 -116.52 54.18 44.78
C LYS A 80 -116.92 55.13 45.93
N LYS A 81 -118.22 55.34 46.16
CA LYS A 81 -118.72 56.20 47.24
C LYS A 81 -118.75 55.50 48.60
N SER A 82 -118.73 54.16 48.62
CA SER A 82 -118.86 53.36 49.83
C SER A 82 -117.49 53.16 50.48
N PRO A 83 -117.23 53.72 51.68
CA PRO A 83 -115.92 53.57 52.33
C PRO A 83 -115.70 52.12 52.78
N GLY A 84 -114.53 51.56 52.49
CA GLY A 84 -114.16 50.19 52.88
C GLY A 84 -114.63 49.09 51.92
N ILE A 85 -115.22 49.45 50.78
CA ILE A 85 -115.74 48.47 49.81
C ILE A 85 -114.64 47.59 49.22
N ASP A 86 -113.43 48.11 49.03
CA ASP A 86 -112.29 47.37 48.48
C ASP A 86 -111.89 46.20 49.39
N GLU A 87 -111.84 46.46 50.70
CA GLU A 87 -111.52 45.45 51.71
C GLU A 87 -112.66 44.43 51.82
N ALA A 88 -113.91 44.90 51.79
CA ALA A 88 -115.09 44.04 51.84
C ALA A 88 -115.16 43.11 50.61
N LEU A 89 -114.99 43.63 49.39
CA LEU A 89 -114.96 42.82 48.16
C LEU A 89 -113.78 41.86 48.11
N THR A 90 -112.61 42.26 48.61
CA THR A 90 -111.43 41.37 48.69
C THR A 90 -111.67 40.23 49.69
N SER A 91 -112.41 40.48 50.77
CA SER A 91 -112.73 39.47 51.79
C SER A 91 -113.68 38.38 51.30
N LEU A 92 -114.46 38.64 50.23
CA LEU A 92 -115.40 37.68 49.67
C LEU A 92 -114.72 36.52 48.91
N GLN A 93 -113.40 36.60 48.67
CA GLN A 93 -112.60 35.56 48.01
C GLN A 93 -113.23 35.03 46.70
N CYS A 94 -113.90 35.88 45.94
CA CYS A 94 -114.54 35.48 44.69
C CYS A 94 -113.48 35.21 43.61
N ASP A 95 -113.65 34.11 42.87
CA ASP A 95 -112.80 33.78 41.73
C ASP A 95 -113.03 34.78 40.60
N ARG A 96 -112.15 35.78 40.53
CA ARG A 96 -112.19 36.81 39.49
C ARG A 96 -111.99 36.19 38.11
N SER A 97 -112.75 36.68 37.13
CA SER A 97 -112.67 36.12 35.77
C SER A 97 -111.27 36.28 35.18
N SER A 98 -110.77 35.22 34.53
CA SER A 98 -109.44 35.22 33.89
C SER A 98 -109.30 36.34 32.86
N GLY A 99 -110.37 36.64 32.11
CA GLY A 99 -110.38 37.74 31.14
C GLY A 99 -110.20 39.13 31.79
N MET A 100 -110.82 39.38 32.95
CA MET A 100 -110.68 40.65 33.66
C MET A 100 -109.29 40.81 34.29
N MET A 101 -108.73 39.72 34.83
CA MET A 101 -107.36 39.74 35.38
C MET A 101 -106.30 40.00 34.30
N GLN A 102 -106.47 39.44 33.10
CA GLN A 102 -105.61 39.77 31.95
C GLN A 102 -105.75 41.22 31.54
N LEU A 103 -106.99 41.74 31.47
CA LEU A 103 -107.25 43.15 31.15
C LEU A 103 -106.56 44.09 32.15
N LEU A 104 -106.70 43.84 33.45
CA LEU A 104 -106.01 44.58 34.50
C LEU A 104 -104.49 44.57 34.32
N THR A 105 -103.92 43.40 34.03
CA THR A 105 -102.48 43.25 33.79
C THR A 105 -102.02 44.09 32.60
N TYR A 106 -102.78 44.10 31.48
CA TYR A 106 -102.45 44.93 30.32
C TYR A 106 -102.56 46.42 30.61
N PHE A 107 -103.58 46.85 31.36
CA PHE A 107 -103.73 48.27 31.74
C PHE A 107 -102.61 48.73 32.69
N GLU A 108 -102.17 47.89 33.62
CA GLU A 108 -101.01 48.16 34.48
C GLU A 108 -99.70 48.24 33.68
N GLN A 109 -99.50 47.35 32.70
CA GLN A 109 -98.35 47.42 31.79
C GLN A 109 -98.37 48.68 30.92
N HIS A 110 -99.54 49.05 30.37
CA HIS A 110 -99.68 50.27 29.60
C HIS A 110 -99.47 51.53 30.44
N ARG A 111 -99.92 51.54 31.70
CA ARG A 111 -99.62 52.61 32.67
C ARG A 111 -98.12 52.79 32.84
N ALA A 112 -97.39 51.71 33.09
CA ALA A 112 -95.94 51.77 33.26
C ALA A 112 -95.23 52.31 32.00
N GLN A 113 -95.66 51.86 30.81
CA GLN A 113 -95.13 52.34 29.54
C GLN A 113 -95.44 53.82 29.29
N LEU A 114 -96.67 54.27 29.54
CA LEU A 114 -97.09 55.68 29.40
C LEU A 114 -96.33 56.56 30.38
N GLN A 115 -96.16 56.14 31.63
CA GLN A 115 -95.37 56.85 32.63
C GLN A 115 -93.92 57.01 32.18
N GLN A 116 -93.30 55.95 31.68
CA GLN A 116 -91.92 56.00 31.17
C GLN A 116 -91.78 56.96 29.99
N ARG A 117 -92.73 56.96 29.05
CA ARG A 117 -92.70 57.83 27.86
C ARG A 117 -93.01 59.29 28.18
N LEU A 118 -93.90 59.55 29.12
CA LEU A 118 -94.25 60.91 29.56
C LEU A 118 -93.19 61.51 30.49
N ALA A 119 -92.42 60.68 31.21
CA ALA A 119 -91.34 61.12 32.06
C ALA A 119 -90.06 61.49 31.29
N ARG A 120 -89.88 60.93 30.09
CA ARG A 120 -88.74 61.24 29.20
C ARG A 120 -88.89 62.62 28.57
N SER A 121 -87.80 63.39 28.63
CA SER A 121 -87.68 64.63 27.89
C SER A 121 -87.20 64.40 26.45
N VAL A 122 -87.50 65.36 25.58
CA VAL A 122 -87.05 65.34 24.17
C VAL A 122 -85.51 65.33 24.08
N GLU A 123 -84.83 66.00 25.02
CA GLU A 123 -83.37 66.05 25.10
C GLU A 123 -82.76 64.70 25.55
N GLU A 124 -83.39 64.02 26.52
CA GLU A 124 -82.98 62.66 26.92
C GLU A 124 -83.15 61.67 25.77
N ASP A 125 -84.27 61.72 25.04
CA ASP A 125 -84.47 60.87 23.85
C ASP A 125 -83.48 61.20 22.71
N ALA A 126 -83.11 62.47 22.53
CA ALA A 126 -82.12 62.88 21.54
C ALA A 126 -80.72 62.36 21.91
N THR A 127 -80.29 62.55 23.16
CA THR A 127 -78.98 62.06 23.65
C THR A 127 -78.89 60.54 23.63
N GLU A 128 -79.97 59.82 23.93
CA GLU A 128 -80.02 58.37 23.76
C GLU A 128 -79.81 57.96 22.30
N ARG A 129 -80.49 58.61 21.34
CA ARG A 129 -80.31 58.31 19.92
C ARG A 129 -78.88 58.57 19.46
N ASP A 130 -78.29 59.68 19.88
CA ASP A 130 -76.91 60.03 19.52
C ASP A 130 -75.90 59.05 20.13
N THR A 131 -76.09 58.64 21.39
CA THR A 131 -75.24 57.62 22.03
C THR A 131 -75.40 56.25 21.37
N PHE A 132 -76.62 55.85 20.98
CA PHE A 132 -76.84 54.62 20.21
C PHE A 132 -76.18 54.68 18.84
N ALA A 133 -76.28 55.82 18.13
CA ALA A 133 -75.62 56.01 16.84
C ALA A 133 -74.09 55.94 16.97
N ALA A 134 -73.51 56.61 17.97
CA ALA A 134 -72.07 56.56 18.24
C ALA A 134 -71.60 55.13 18.60
N LEU A 135 -72.40 54.38 19.37
CA LEU A 135 -72.13 52.97 19.67
C LEU A 135 -72.24 52.08 18.43
N ALA A 136 -73.20 52.34 17.55
CA ALA A 136 -73.35 51.63 16.28
C ALA A 136 -72.14 51.85 15.38
N GLU A 137 -71.72 53.11 15.18
CA GLU A 137 -70.50 53.42 14.41
C GLU A 137 -69.26 52.76 15.01
N ARG A 138 -69.10 52.81 16.34
CA ARG A 138 -67.96 52.19 17.02
C ARG A 138 -67.97 50.68 16.84
N ARG A 139 -69.14 50.03 16.90
CA ARG A 139 -69.30 48.60 16.64
C ARG A 139 -68.97 48.26 15.19
N GLU A 140 -69.40 49.08 14.24
CA GLU A 140 -69.10 48.89 12.83
C GLU A 140 -67.60 49.00 12.55
N ARG A 141 -66.92 50.02 13.10
CA ARG A 141 -65.46 50.16 13.00
C ARG A 141 -64.73 48.97 13.62
N ALA A 142 -65.12 48.56 14.82
CA ALA A 142 -64.53 47.38 15.48
C ALA A 142 -64.77 46.08 14.68
N ALA A 143 -65.94 45.93 14.07
CA ALA A 143 -66.25 44.80 13.21
C ALA A 143 -65.38 44.79 11.94
N ALA A 144 -65.21 45.95 11.29
CA ALA A 144 -64.34 46.10 10.13
C ALA A 144 -62.87 45.83 10.46
N GLU A 145 -62.36 46.35 11.58
CA GLU A 145 -61.01 46.09 12.07
C GLU A 145 -60.79 44.60 12.37
N LYS A 146 -61.76 43.96 13.05
CA LYS A 146 -61.71 42.52 13.30
C LYS A 146 -61.61 41.73 11.99
N LEU A 147 -62.42 42.07 11.00
CA LEU A 147 -62.43 41.40 9.69
C LEU A 147 -61.09 41.59 8.94
N GLN A 148 -60.50 42.79 9.01
CA GLN A 148 -59.18 43.06 8.45
C GLN A 148 -58.08 42.26 9.15
N LEU A 149 -58.09 42.20 10.48
CA LEU A 149 -57.12 41.42 11.26
C LEU A 149 -57.26 39.93 11.00
N GLU A 150 -58.48 39.40 10.90
CA GLU A 150 -58.73 38.01 10.53
C GLU A 150 -58.19 37.69 9.12
N HIS A 151 -58.36 38.60 8.16
CA HIS A 151 -57.80 38.43 6.82
C HIS A 151 -56.27 38.44 6.84
N LYS A 152 -55.64 39.40 7.54
CA LYS A 152 -54.18 39.47 7.71
C LYS A 152 -53.64 38.20 8.38
N LEU A 153 -54.31 37.70 9.42
CA LEU A 153 -53.92 36.48 10.12
C LEU A 153 -54.03 35.25 9.20
N LYS A 154 -55.09 35.15 8.39
CA LYS A 154 -55.22 34.08 7.38
C LYS A 154 -54.09 34.14 6.35
N LEU A 155 -53.77 35.33 5.85
CA LEU A 155 -52.71 35.53 4.87
C LEU A 155 -51.33 35.17 5.45
N GLN A 156 -51.02 35.63 6.66
CA GLN A 156 -49.79 35.27 7.37
C GLN A 156 -49.70 33.76 7.62
N ARG A 157 -50.79 33.09 8.00
CA ARG A 157 -50.80 31.62 8.17
C ARG A 157 -50.51 30.89 6.85
N LEU A 158 -51.06 31.37 5.74
CA LEU A 158 -50.78 30.80 4.41
C LEU A 158 -49.33 31.02 3.99
N GLU A 159 -48.78 32.22 4.21
CA GLU A 159 -47.38 32.52 3.93
C GLU A 159 -46.43 31.68 4.78
N MET A 160 -46.69 31.56 6.08
CA MET A 160 -45.92 30.71 6.99
C MET A 160 -46.00 29.24 6.57
N ALA A 161 -47.17 28.72 6.20
CA ALA A 161 -47.31 27.36 5.71
C ALA A 161 -46.52 27.12 4.41
N LYS A 162 -46.52 28.09 3.49
CA LYS A 162 -45.74 28.04 2.25
C LYS A 162 -44.24 28.06 2.53
N GLN A 163 -43.78 28.91 3.44
CA GLN A 163 -42.37 28.98 3.86
C GLN A 163 -41.92 27.69 4.55
N MET A 164 -42.73 27.16 5.46
CA MET A 164 -42.48 25.87 6.11
C MET A 164 -42.41 24.73 5.09
N GLY A 165 -43.31 24.70 4.10
CA GLY A 165 -43.25 23.73 3.01
C GLY A 165 -41.98 23.85 2.16
N ALA A 166 -41.54 25.07 1.85
CA ALA A 166 -40.30 25.30 1.10
C ALA A 166 -39.06 24.89 1.90
N LEU A 167 -39.02 25.20 3.20
CA LEU A 167 -37.94 24.79 4.10
C LEU A 167 -37.90 23.27 4.26
N GLN A 168 -39.05 22.61 4.39
CA GLN A 168 -39.13 21.15 4.48
C GLN A 168 -38.63 20.49 3.18
N ALA A 169 -39.05 20.99 2.02
CA ALA A 169 -38.58 20.48 0.73
C ALA A 169 -37.07 20.67 0.55
N ALA A 170 -36.53 21.82 0.96
CA ALA A 170 -35.08 22.08 0.93
C ALA A 170 -34.31 21.16 1.90
N HIS A 171 -34.85 20.92 3.10
CA HIS A 171 -34.29 19.98 4.05
C HIS A 171 -34.26 18.55 3.47
N ASP A 172 -35.39 18.08 2.94
CA ASP A 172 -35.49 16.73 2.39
C ASP A 172 -34.54 16.56 1.19
N ALA A 173 -34.45 17.55 0.30
CA ALA A 173 -33.47 17.56 -0.79
C ALA A 173 -32.01 17.51 -0.28
N ALA A 174 -31.65 18.35 0.69
CA ALA A 174 -30.31 18.37 1.27
C ALA A 174 -29.96 17.04 1.96
N THR A 175 -30.92 16.42 2.65
CA THR A 175 -30.69 15.10 3.26
C THR A 175 -30.49 14.00 2.22
N ALA A 176 -31.21 14.04 1.10
CA ALA A 176 -31.02 13.10 -0.01
C ALA A 176 -29.64 13.28 -0.66
N GLU A 177 -29.22 14.52 -0.92
CA GLU A 177 -27.89 14.83 -1.45
C GLU A 177 -26.78 14.37 -0.51
N LEU A 178 -26.91 14.61 0.80
CA LEU A 178 -25.95 14.13 1.80
C LEU A 178 -25.86 12.60 1.86
N GLN A 179 -26.99 11.90 1.73
CA GLN A 179 -26.99 10.44 1.68
C GLN A 179 -26.29 9.92 0.42
N GLU A 180 -26.53 10.55 -0.73
CA GLU A 180 -25.89 10.16 -1.99
C GLU A 180 -24.40 10.44 -1.97
N LEU A 181 -23.97 11.61 -1.46
CA LEU A 181 -22.56 11.93 -1.26
C LEU A 181 -21.88 10.92 -0.33
N ARG A 182 -22.53 10.50 0.76
CA ARG A 182 -21.99 9.46 1.65
C ARG A 182 -21.86 8.12 0.97
N ARG A 183 -22.85 7.70 0.16
CA ARG A 183 -22.80 6.45 -0.61
C ARG A 183 -21.68 6.49 -1.65
N SER A 184 -21.59 7.58 -2.41
CA SER A 184 -20.54 7.80 -3.41
C SER A 184 -19.15 7.82 -2.77
N ALA A 185 -18.98 8.54 -1.66
CA ALA A 185 -17.72 8.59 -0.92
C ALA A 185 -17.32 7.20 -0.37
N ALA A 186 -18.27 6.45 0.21
CA ALA A 186 -18.00 5.10 0.69
C ALA A 186 -17.62 4.13 -0.44
N ALA A 187 -18.32 4.21 -1.58
CA ALA A 187 -18.00 3.42 -2.76
C ALA A 187 -16.61 3.79 -3.33
N GLY A 188 -16.28 5.08 -3.42
CA GLY A 188 -14.97 5.56 -3.85
C GLY A 188 -13.84 5.13 -2.90
N GLN A 189 -14.08 5.18 -1.59
CA GLN A 189 -13.13 4.65 -0.60
C GLN A 189 -12.93 3.14 -0.77
N ALA A 190 -14.01 2.36 -0.89
CA ALA A 190 -13.90 0.92 -1.09
C ALA A 190 -13.15 0.57 -2.39
N ALA A 191 -13.42 1.28 -3.49
CA ALA A 191 -12.72 1.09 -4.75
C ALA A 191 -11.23 1.43 -4.64
N THR A 192 -10.88 2.59 -4.08
CA THR A 192 -9.47 3.01 -3.93
C THR A 192 -8.68 2.08 -3.00
N TYR A 193 -9.27 1.63 -1.89
CA TYR A 193 -8.63 0.64 -1.02
C TYR A 193 -8.50 -0.73 -1.71
N GLY A 194 -9.51 -1.15 -2.48
CA GLY A 194 -9.48 -2.39 -3.26
C GLY A 194 -8.39 -2.38 -4.32
N GLU A 195 -8.29 -1.30 -5.10
CA GLU A 195 -7.25 -1.11 -6.11
C GLU A 195 -5.86 -1.05 -5.46
N ALA A 196 -5.69 -0.28 -4.39
CA ALA A 196 -4.42 -0.19 -3.67
C ALA A 196 -3.98 -1.56 -3.10
N ALA A 197 -4.92 -2.37 -2.59
CA ALA A 197 -4.63 -3.71 -2.11
C ALA A 197 -4.26 -4.66 -3.26
N ALA A 198 -4.96 -4.58 -4.40
CA ALA A 198 -4.66 -5.39 -5.57
C ALA A 198 -3.29 -5.07 -6.16
N VAL A 199 -2.93 -3.78 -6.26
CA VAL A 199 -1.61 -3.33 -6.72
C VAL A 199 -0.52 -3.82 -5.76
N LYS A 200 -0.70 -3.64 -4.44
CA LYS A 200 0.26 -4.15 -3.45
C LYS A 200 0.48 -5.66 -3.56
N ALA A 201 -0.60 -6.43 -3.70
CA ALA A 201 -0.49 -7.88 -3.84
C ALA A 201 0.22 -8.29 -5.15
N ALA A 202 -0.03 -7.57 -6.25
CA ALA A 202 0.67 -7.79 -7.51
C ALA A 202 2.17 -7.46 -7.41
N ASP A 203 2.51 -6.34 -6.77
CA ASP A 203 3.90 -5.93 -6.53
C ASP A 203 4.63 -6.94 -5.64
N GLU A 204 4.02 -7.35 -4.51
CA GLU A 204 4.59 -8.37 -3.61
C GLU A 204 4.84 -9.69 -4.36
N ALA A 205 3.92 -10.12 -5.21
CA ALA A 205 4.09 -11.31 -6.04
C ALA A 205 5.22 -11.15 -7.07
N ALA A 206 5.33 -9.99 -7.72
CA ALA A 206 6.40 -9.69 -8.66
C ALA A 206 7.76 -9.70 -7.97
N TYR A 207 7.90 -9.00 -6.83
CA TYR A 207 9.13 -9.00 -6.05
C TYR A 207 9.51 -10.40 -5.54
N ALA A 208 8.54 -11.20 -5.10
CA ALA A 208 8.81 -12.57 -4.69
C ALA A 208 9.32 -13.43 -5.85
N ALA A 209 8.78 -13.25 -7.06
CA ALA A 209 9.23 -13.95 -8.26
C ALA A 209 10.66 -13.53 -8.66
N GLU A 210 10.96 -12.22 -8.67
CA GLU A 210 12.30 -11.71 -8.95
C GLU A 210 13.32 -12.21 -7.92
N HIS A 211 12.97 -12.16 -6.64
CA HIS A 211 13.84 -12.66 -5.57
C HIS A 211 14.10 -14.17 -5.73
N ALA A 212 13.09 -14.96 -6.06
CA ALA A 212 13.24 -16.39 -6.30
C ALA A 212 14.17 -16.68 -7.50
N GLU A 213 14.09 -15.87 -8.56
CA GLU A 213 14.94 -16.01 -9.73
C GLU A 213 16.40 -15.64 -9.43
N LEU A 214 16.63 -14.52 -8.72
CA LEU A 214 17.96 -14.12 -8.28
C LEU A 214 18.57 -15.16 -7.32
N ALA A 215 17.78 -15.75 -6.43
CA ALA A 215 18.24 -16.81 -5.54
C ALA A 215 18.71 -18.04 -6.32
N LYS A 216 17.96 -18.48 -7.35
CA LYS A 216 18.37 -19.58 -8.24
C LYS A 216 19.67 -19.26 -8.98
N GLN A 217 19.82 -18.03 -9.47
CA GLN A 217 21.03 -17.60 -10.16
C GLN A 217 22.24 -17.60 -9.22
N LEU A 218 22.08 -17.10 -7.99
CA LEU A 218 23.12 -17.14 -6.96
C LEU A 218 23.54 -18.59 -6.62
N GLU A 219 22.58 -19.49 -6.44
CA GLU A 219 22.86 -20.90 -6.20
C GLU A 219 23.59 -21.56 -7.38
N ALA A 220 23.18 -21.29 -8.61
CA ALA A 220 23.84 -21.79 -9.82
C ALA A 220 25.30 -21.29 -9.91
N MET A 221 25.53 -20.00 -9.68
CA MET A 221 26.87 -19.41 -9.67
C MET A 221 27.74 -19.97 -8.54
N HIS A 222 27.16 -20.23 -7.37
CA HIS A 222 27.85 -20.88 -6.26
C HIS A 222 28.28 -22.31 -6.63
N LEU A 223 27.40 -23.08 -7.26
CA LEU A 223 27.72 -24.44 -7.72
C LEU A 223 28.83 -24.42 -8.79
N GLU A 224 28.76 -23.49 -9.74
CA GLU A 224 29.79 -23.31 -10.77
C GLU A 224 31.15 -22.95 -10.15
N LEU A 225 31.19 -22.02 -9.20
CA LEU A 225 32.41 -21.67 -8.47
C LEU A 225 33.00 -22.86 -7.70
N VAL A 226 32.15 -23.69 -7.09
CA VAL A 226 32.61 -24.90 -6.39
C VAL A 226 33.20 -25.90 -7.39
N ALA A 227 32.54 -26.13 -8.52
CA ALA A 227 33.02 -27.03 -9.57
C ALA A 227 34.34 -26.54 -10.20
N LEU A 228 34.47 -25.25 -10.47
CA LEU A 228 35.72 -24.66 -10.98
C LEU A 228 36.85 -24.78 -9.95
N ARG A 229 36.56 -24.57 -8.66
CA ARG A 229 37.55 -24.74 -7.59
C ARG A 229 38.01 -26.19 -7.45
N SER A 230 37.10 -27.17 -7.52
CA SER A 230 37.48 -28.59 -7.46
C SER A 230 38.27 -28.99 -8.71
N GLY A 231 37.80 -28.62 -9.91
CA GLY A 231 38.48 -28.91 -11.17
C GLY A 231 39.89 -28.30 -11.22
N ASN A 232 40.07 -27.07 -10.75
CA ASN A 232 41.40 -26.46 -10.69
C ASN A 232 42.32 -27.15 -9.67
N ARG A 233 41.79 -27.60 -8.51
CA ARG A 233 42.57 -28.39 -7.55
C ARG A 233 43.05 -29.71 -8.16
N GLU A 234 42.18 -30.41 -8.88
CA GLU A 234 42.51 -31.67 -9.57
C GLU A 234 43.53 -31.45 -10.69
N ALA A 235 43.32 -30.43 -11.54
CA ALA A 235 44.23 -30.08 -12.61
C ALA A 235 45.63 -29.70 -12.07
N ALA A 236 45.68 -28.92 -10.98
CA ALA A 236 46.93 -28.57 -10.32
C ALA A 236 47.64 -29.80 -9.72
N ALA A 237 46.90 -30.73 -9.12
CA ALA A 237 47.45 -31.98 -8.60
C ALA A 237 48.01 -32.86 -9.74
N ALA A 238 47.28 -32.98 -10.86
CA ALA A 238 47.72 -33.69 -12.05
C ALA A 238 48.99 -33.07 -12.65
N ALA A 239 49.03 -31.74 -12.79
CA ALA A 239 50.19 -31.01 -13.29
C ALA A 239 51.42 -31.20 -12.38
N ARG A 240 51.26 -31.18 -11.05
CA ARG A 240 52.36 -31.48 -10.10
C ARG A 240 52.88 -32.90 -10.25
N LYS A 241 51.99 -33.88 -10.43
CA LYS A 241 52.37 -35.28 -10.65
C LYS A 241 53.10 -35.46 -11.99
N ALA A 242 52.60 -34.83 -13.06
CA ALA A 242 53.24 -34.85 -14.38
C ALA A 242 54.63 -34.20 -14.34
N ARG A 243 54.77 -33.04 -13.69
CA ARG A 243 56.06 -32.38 -13.47
C ARG A 243 57.03 -33.30 -12.72
N LYS A 244 56.59 -33.95 -11.64
CA LYS A 244 57.45 -34.86 -10.87
C LYS A 244 57.92 -36.05 -11.71
N ARG A 245 57.04 -36.63 -12.54
CA ARG A 245 57.40 -37.71 -13.46
C ARG A 245 58.42 -37.26 -14.49
N ALA A 246 58.17 -36.15 -15.18
CA ALA A 246 59.10 -35.59 -16.15
C ALA A 246 60.46 -35.28 -15.52
N GLN A 247 60.49 -34.76 -14.28
CA GLN A 247 61.73 -34.55 -13.55
C GLN A 247 62.47 -35.88 -13.28
N GLN A 248 61.75 -36.92 -12.82
CA GLN A 248 62.33 -38.25 -12.60
C GLN A 248 62.87 -38.88 -13.88
N ASP A 249 62.16 -38.74 -15.01
CA ASP A 249 62.59 -39.24 -16.31
C ASP A 249 63.87 -38.51 -16.77
N CYS A 250 63.96 -37.19 -16.56
CA CYS A 250 65.19 -36.43 -16.82
C CYS A 250 66.34 -36.88 -15.91
N GLU A 251 66.10 -37.06 -14.61
CA GLU A 251 67.10 -37.54 -13.66
C GLU A 251 67.61 -38.94 -14.05
N ALA A 252 66.71 -39.83 -14.48
CA ALA A 252 67.06 -41.16 -14.97
C ALA A 252 67.91 -41.09 -16.25
N ALA A 253 67.50 -40.29 -17.24
CA ALA A 253 68.24 -40.11 -18.49
C ALA A 253 69.64 -39.51 -18.27
N ILE A 254 69.77 -38.55 -17.34
CA ILE A 254 71.08 -38.01 -16.95
C ILE A 254 71.93 -39.11 -16.30
N GLY A 255 71.35 -39.88 -15.38
CA GLY A 255 72.06 -40.98 -14.72
C GLY A 255 72.54 -42.07 -15.69
N GLU A 256 71.71 -42.44 -16.68
CA GLU A 256 72.10 -43.37 -17.75
C GLU A 256 73.24 -42.81 -18.61
N PHE A 257 73.13 -41.54 -19.04
CA PHE A 257 74.17 -40.86 -19.80
C PHE A 257 75.49 -40.80 -19.03
N ASP A 258 75.46 -40.39 -17.76
CA ASP A 258 76.64 -40.32 -16.92
C ASP A 258 77.29 -41.70 -16.77
N ALA A 259 76.50 -42.75 -16.51
CA ALA A 259 77.00 -44.12 -16.41
C ALA A 259 77.67 -44.60 -17.72
N GLU A 260 77.06 -44.32 -18.88
CA GLU A 260 77.64 -44.64 -20.18
C GLU A 260 78.93 -43.86 -20.43
N MET A 261 78.95 -42.55 -20.12
CA MET A 261 80.14 -41.71 -20.27
C MET A 261 81.29 -42.18 -19.37
N TYR A 262 81.00 -42.56 -18.12
CA TYR A 262 81.99 -43.17 -17.23
C TYR A 262 82.52 -44.51 -17.77
N ALA A 263 81.66 -45.37 -18.31
CA ALA A 263 82.06 -46.64 -18.90
C ALA A 263 82.97 -46.41 -20.12
N ARG A 264 82.57 -45.54 -21.06
CA ARG A 264 83.39 -45.15 -22.21
C ARG A 264 84.72 -44.52 -21.81
N HIS A 265 84.73 -43.71 -20.77
CA HIS A 265 85.97 -43.12 -20.25
C HIS A 265 86.92 -44.20 -19.73
N ARG A 266 86.43 -45.17 -18.94
CA ARG A 266 87.24 -46.31 -18.49
C ARG A 266 87.75 -47.16 -19.65
N GLU A 267 86.91 -47.44 -20.64
CA GLU A 267 87.33 -48.16 -21.84
C GLU A 267 88.45 -47.41 -22.58
N HIS A 268 88.32 -46.09 -22.72
CA HIS A 268 89.35 -45.24 -23.30
C HIS A 268 90.64 -45.23 -22.46
N GLU A 269 90.55 -45.13 -21.14
CA GLU A 269 91.71 -45.22 -20.25
C GLU A 269 92.41 -46.59 -20.39
N HIS A 270 91.66 -47.69 -20.40
CA HIS A 270 92.21 -49.03 -20.63
C HIS A 270 92.87 -49.16 -22.01
N ALA A 271 92.23 -48.65 -23.06
CA ALA A 271 92.81 -48.64 -24.40
C ALA A 271 94.07 -47.78 -24.47
N ALA A 272 94.10 -46.63 -23.80
CA ALA A 272 95.26 -45.75 -23.71
C ALA A 272 96.42 -46.43 -22.95
N THR A 273 96.13 -47.13 -21.84
CA THR A 273 97.16 -47.91 -21.14
C THR A 273 97.73 -49.01 -22.02
N ALA A 274 96.89 -49.78 -22.73
CA ALA A 274 97.33 -50.83 -23.63
C ALA A 274 98.13 -50.29 -24.83
N TYR A 275 97.71 -49.16 -25.40
CA TYR A 275 98.45 -48.47 -26.46
C TYR A 275 99.84 -48.02 -25.98
N ASN A 276 99.93 -47.44 -24.78
CA ASN A 276 101.20 -47.03 -24.19
C ASN A 276 102.12 -48.24 -23.92
N GLU A 277 101.58 -49.35 -23.42
CA GLU A 277 102.33 -50.61 -23.25
C GLU A 277 102.86 -51.16 -24.59
N LEU A 278 102.02 -51.19 -25.63
CA LEU A 278 102.44 -51.60 -26.96
C LEU A 278 103.50 -50.67 -27.55
N GLN A 279 103.41 -49.36 -27.30
CA GLN A 279 104.44 -48.40 -27.69
C GLN A 279 105.78 -48.72 -27.00
N GLU A 280 105.77 -49.01 -25.70
CA GLU A 280 107.00 -49.42 -24.98
C GLU A 280 107.54 -50.77 -25.47
N GLN A 281 106.67 -51.73 -25.79
CA GLN A 281 107.07 -53.01 -26.40
C GLN A 281 107.71 -52.81 -27.79
N ILE A 282 107.15 -51.94 -28.63
CA ILE A 282 107.74 -51.61 -29.93
C ILE A 282 109.10 -50.94 -29.73
N LYS A 283 109.22 -49.97 -28.80
CA LYS A 283 110.50 -49.32 -28.49
C LYS A 283 111.57 -50.33 -28.04
N THR A 284 111.23 -51.24 -27.15
CA THR A 284 112.16 -52.29 -26.68
C THR A 284 112.56 -53.24 -27.80
N GLN A 285 111.61 -53.77 -28.57
CA GLN A 285 111.90 -54.66 -29.70
C GLN A 285 112.70 -53.98 -30.83
N THR A 286 112.42 -52.71 -31.12
CA THR A 286 113.21 -51.93 -32.10
C THR A 286 114.64 -51.73 -31.60
N ALA A 287 114.83 -51.40 -30.32
CA ALA A 287 116.14 -51.28 -29.71
C ALA A 287 116.92 -52.62 -29.73
N GLU A 288 116.26 -53.74 -29.41
CA GLU A 288 116.85 -55.08 -29.51
C GLU A 288 117.23 -55.45 -30.96
N ALA A 289 116.35 -55.17 -31.92
CA ALA A 289 116.63 -55.40 -33.34
C ALA A 289 117.80 -54.55 -33.84
N ASP A 290 117.91 -53.31 -33.38
CA ASP A 290 119.05 -52.41 -33.64
C ASP A 290 120.33 -52.92 -33.01
N ALA A 291 120.28 -53.39 -31.75
CA ALA A 291 121.42 -54.01 -31.07
C ALA A 291 121.92 -55.26 -31.82
N LEU A 292 121.03 -56.17 -32.21
CA LEU A 292 121.37 -57.36 -33.00
C LEU A 292 121.92 -57.00 -34.38
N ARG A 293 121.43 -55.92 -35.01
CA ARG A 293 122.02 -55.38 -36.25
C ARG A 293 123.45 -54.87 -36.01
N ALA A 294 123.67 -54.12 -34.93
CA ALA A 294 124.99 -53.62 -34.55
C ALA A 294 125.97 -54.76 -34.22
N GLU A 295 125.54 -55.79 -33.47
CA GLU A 295 126.34 -56.98 -33.18
C GLU A 295 126.71 -57.77 -34.44
N ARG A 296 125.75 -57.96 -35.36
CA ARG A 296 126.03 -58.60 -36.66
C ARG A 296 127.08 -57.82 -37.46
N LEU A 297 126.94 -56.49 -37.54
CA LEU A 297 127.91 -55.63 -38.21
C LEU A 297 129.29 -55.74 -37.55
N ALA A 298 129.35 -55.68 -36.21
CA ALA A 298 130.60 -55.82 -35.45
C ALA A 298 131.25 -57.20 -35.66
N HIS A 299 130.46 -58.28 -35.70
CA HIS A 299 130.95 -59.63 -35.99
C HIS A 299 131.48 -59.75 -37.43
N GLU A 300 130.78 -59.19 -38.41
CA GLU A 300 131.28 -59.13 -39.79
C GLU A 300 132.58 -58.33 -39.90
N GLU A 301 132.70 -57.20 -39.20
CA GLU A 301 133.93 -56.41 -39.13
C GLU A 301 135.07 -57.17 -38.41
N ALA A 302 134.77 -57.91 -37.35
CA ALA A 302 135.71 -58.78 -36.66
C ALA A 302 136.21 -59.91 -37.59
N LEU A 303 135.33 -60.53 -38.36
CA LEU A 303 135.70 -61.54 -39.36
C LEU A 303 136.56 -60.93 -40.48
N ARG A 304 136.21 -59.73 -40.98
CA ARG A 304 137.00 -59.02 -41.98
C ARG A 304 138.40 -58.69 -41.46
N SER A 305 138.50 -58.11 -40.27
CA SER A 305 139.78 -57.77 -39.64
C SER A 305 140.62 -59.01 -39.29
N ALA A 306 140.00 -60.11 -38.85
CA ALA A 306 140.69 -61.39 -38.63
C ALA A 306 141.18 -62.02 -39.94
N ALA A 307 140.40 -61.94 -41.02
CA ALA A 307 140.82 -62.40 -42.34
C ALA A 307 141.97 -61.55 -42.89
N GLU A 308 141.94 -60.23 -42.70
CA GLU A 308 143.06 -59.35 -43.01
C GLU A 308 144.30 -59.65 -42.17
N ALA A 309 144.13 -59.91 -40.87
CA ALA A 309 145.22 -60.29 -39.98
C ALA A 309 145.86 -61.64 -40.38
N LYS A 310 145.04 -62.63 -40.74
CA LYS A 310 145.52 -63.93 -41.27
C LYS A 310 146.30 -63.74 -42.57
N LYS A 311 145.77 -62.97 -43.53
CA LYS A 311 146.50 -62.63 -44.77
C LYS A 311 147.83 -61.93 -44.47
N ARG A 312 147.87 -61.00 -43.50
CA ARG A 312 149.12 -60.34 -43.07
C ARG A 312 150.10 -61.33 -42.42
N ALA A 313 149.62 -62.26 -41.61
CA ALA A 313 150.44 -63.30 -40.99
C ALA A 313 151.00 -64.29 -42.01
N GLU A 314 150.20 -64.72 -42.99
CA GLU A 314 150.65 -65.57 -44.11
C GLU A 314 151.73 -64.88 -44.94
N LEU A 315 151.55 -63.60 -45.27
CA LEU A 315 152.58 -62.80 -45.94
C LEU A 315 153.87 -62.69 -45.12
N ARG A 316 153.76 -62.57 -43.78
CA ARG A 316 154.94 -62.60 -42.89
C ARG A 316 155.61 -63.97 -42.88
N ARG A 317 154.85 -65.07 -42.84
CA ARG A 317 155.37 -66.44 -42.88
C ARG A 317 156.09 -66.72 -44.19
N LEU A 318 155.50 -66.35 -45.32
CA LEU A 318 156.13 -66.46 -46.64
C LEU A 318 157.44 -65.65 -46.71
N ARG A 319 157.51 -64.47 -46.09
CA ARG A 319 158.77 -63.70 -45.97
C ARG A 319 159.82 -64.43 -45.13
N LEU A 320 159.43 -65.04 -44.01
CA LEU A 320 160.33 -65.84 -43.17
C LEU A 320 160.81 -67.12 -43.88
N GLU A 321 159.93 -67.80 -44.60
CA GLU A 321 160.27 -68.98 -45.42
C GLU A 321 161.22 -68.61 -46.57
N ALA A 322 160.99 -67.48 -47.25
CA ALA A 322 161.91 -66.96 -48.26
C ALA A 322 163.30 -66.62 -47.66
N ALA A 323 163.33 -66.01 -46.46
CA ALA A 323 164.56 -65.75 -45.73
C ALA A 323 165.29 -67.06 -45.33
N ALA A 324 164.55 -68.06 -44.82
CA ALA A 324 165.09 -69.37 -44.48
C ALA A 324 165.64 -70.12 -45.71
N TYR A 325 164.94 -70.04 -46.85
CA TYR A 325 165.40 -70.62 -48.11
C TYR A 325 166.70 -69.95 -48.62
N ALA A 326 166.80 -68.62 -48.51
CA ALA A 326 168.01 -67.89 -48.86
C ALA A 326 169.22 -68.32 -47.99
N ILE A 327 169.02 -68.49 -46.67
CA ILE A 327 170.06 -68.96 -45.73
C ILE A 327 170.46 -70.41 -46.04
N GLN A 328 169.50 -71.31 -46.28
CA GLN A 328 169.79 -72.71 -46.61
C GLN A 328 170.54 -72.86 -47.95
N ASN A 329 170.22 -72.04 -48.96
CA ASN A 329 170.96 -72.04 -50.21
C ASN A 329 172.38 -71.48 -50.06
N ALA A 330 172.57 -70.40 -49.28
CA ALA A 330 173.90 -69.90 -48.96
C ALA A 330 174.76 -70.99 -48.27
N TRP A 331 174.18 -71.76 -47.35
CA TRP A 331 174.85 -72.89 -46.68
C TRP A 331 175.18 -74.06 -47.64
N LYS A 332 174.26 -74.42 -48.55
CA LYS A 332 174.51 -75.45 -49.59
C LYS A 332 175.63 -75.06 -50.54
N VAL A 333 175.68 -73.79 -50.95
CA VAL A 333 176.75 -73.26 -51.82
C VAL A 333 178.10 -73.25 -51.10
N TRP A 334 178.12 -72.85 -49.82
CA TRP A 334 179.31 -72.90 -48.99
C TRP A 334 179.83 -74.35 -48.80
N ARG A 335 178.93 -75.31 -48.53
CA ARG A 335 179.27 -76.73 -48.38
C ARG A 335 179.83 -77.35 -49.67
N LYS A 336 179.28 -76.99 -50.84
CA LYS A 336 179.80 -77.43 -52.16
C LYS A 336 181.18 -76.82 -52.45
N LYS A 337 181.45 -75.57 -52.03
CA LYS A 337 182.79 -74.96 -52.13
C LYS A 337 183.81 -75.65 -51.22
N LYS A 338 183.43 -76.00 -49.98
CA LYS A 338 184.33 -76.71 -49.04
C LYS A 338 184.69 -78.14 -49.49
N ALA A 339 183.75 -78.84 -50.13
CA ALA A 339 184.01 -80.17 -50.71
C ALA A 339 184.89 -80.14 -51.98
N ALA A 340 185.00 -78.99 -52.65
CA ALA A 340 185.87 -78.81 -53.81
C ALA A 340 187.34 -78.53 -53.44
N GLU A 341 187.63 -78.12 -52.20
CA GLU A 341 188.99 -77.89 -51.69
C GLU A 341 189.67 -79.20 -51.21
N ALA A 342 188.90 -80.18 -50.73
CA ALA A 342 189.43 -81.48 -50.25
C ALA A 342 189.78 -82.51 -51.35
N LYS A 343 189.47 -82.23 -52.63
CA LYS A 343 189.79 -83.11 -53.78
C LYS A 343 190.93 -82.62 -54.69
N LYS A 344 191.60 -81.50 -54.35
CA LYS A 344 192.74 -80.94 -55.13
C LYS A 344 194.12 -81.34 -54.59
N ALA A 345 194.30 -82.60 -54.17
CA ALA A 345 195.61 -83.19 -53.83
C ALA A 345 195.98 -84.46 -54.64
N ALA A 346 195.11 -84.98 -55.52
CA ALA A 346 195.48 -86.06 -56.45
C ALA A 346 194.65 -85.99 -57.74
N GLY A 347 195.33 -85.82 -58.88
CA GLY A 347 194.87 -86.35 -60.17
C GLY A 347 194.00 -85.46 -61.07
N LYS A 348 194.67 -84.70 -61.96
CA LYS A 348 194.53 -84.71 -63.44
C LYS A 348 193.16 -84.37 -64.10
N GLY A 349 193.17 -83.33 -64.96
CA GLY A 349 192.29 -83.18 -66.14
C GLY A 349 191.22 -82.08 -66.03
N LYS A 350 191.41 -80.86 -66.57
CA LYS A 350 191.24 -80.40 -67.98
C LYS A 350 189.78 -80.03 -68.35
N GLY A 351 189.51 -78.72 -68.47
CA GLY A 351 188.73 -78.15 -69.59
C GLY A 351 187.34 -77.50 -69.32
N GLY A 352 187.18 -76.23 -69.77
CA GLY A 352 185.97 -75.60 -70.38
C GLY A 352 184.87 -75.11 -69.43
N LYS A 353 184.42 -73.84 -69.33
CA LYS A 353 184.14 -72.69 -70.24
C LYS A 353 182.72 -72.69 -70.87
N GLY A 354 182.00 -71.58 -70.63
CA GLY A 354 180.80 -71.09 -71.35
C GLY A 354 179.46 -71.34 -70.63
N ALA A 355 178.38 -70.58 -70.76
CA ALA A 355 178.01 -69.26 -71.33
C ALA A 355 176.49 -69.11 -71.02
N ALA A 356 176.00 -67.93 -70.62
CA ALA A 356 175.07 -67.05 -71.36
C ALA A 356 173.61 -67.53 -71.64
N GLY A 357 172.67 -66.57 -71.54
CA GLY A 357 171.30 -66.58 -72.12
C GLY A 357 170.17 -66.66 -71.07
N LYS A 358 169.17 -65.78 -70.89
CA LYS A 358 168.33 -64.81 -71.65
C LYS A 358 166.85 -65.30 -71.70
N ALA A 359 165.92 -64.33 -71.59
CA ALA A 359 164.54 -64.29 -72.11
C ALA A 359 163.31 -64.60 -71.20
N ALA A 360 162.49 -63.54 -70.99
CA ALA A 360 161.08 -63.32 -71.38
C ALA A 360 159.94 -64.37 -71.18
N GLY A 361 158.76 -63.86 -70.79
CA GLY A 361 157.41 -64.42 -71.00
C GLY A 361 156.43 -64.08 -69.85
N LYS A 362 155.39 -63.23 -70.02
CA LYS A 362 154.02 -63.39 -70.60
C LYS A 362 152.92 -63.85 -69.61
N GLY A 363 151.77 -63.13 -69.63
CA GLY A 363 150.39 -63.57 -69.28
C GLY A 363 149.95 -63.30 -67.82
N LYS A 364 148.68 -63.01 -67.48
CA LYS A 364 147.42 -62.87 -68.23
C LYS A 364 146.34 -62.32 -67.25
N LYS A 365 145.44 -61.47 -67.79
CA LYS A 365 144.17 -60.91 -67.26
C LYS A 365 144.20 -59.91 -66.12
#